data_AF-A0A6C0JLV0-F1
#
_entry.id   AF-A0A6C0JLV0-F1
#
_cell.length_a   1.000
_cell.length_b   1.000
_cell.length_c   1.000
_cell.angle_alpha   90.00
_cell.angle_beta   90.00
_cell.angle_gamma   90.00
#
_symmetry.space_group_name_H-M   'P 1'
#
loop_
_entity.id
_entity.type
_entity.pdbx_description
1 polymer ?
#
loop_
_entity_poly.entity_id
_entity_poly.type
_entity_poly.pdbx_seq_one_letter_code
_entity_poly.pdbx_strand_id
1 'polypeptide(L)'
;MSNSHDIDGWYANYVANLEAEQYEGENGYDTMMREALESMTTEEFNAIRLLNNAMKESKRKYSQPGLTKEQYDALLADYMSKLTAYRAATAKWPILDDGF
;
A
#
# COMPACT_ATOMS: atom_id res chain seq x y z
N MET A 1 -17.07 -12.23 -14.92
CA MET A 1 -16.02 -12.81 -15.78
C MET A 1 -14.70 -12.14 -15.42
N SER A 2 -13.69 -12.97 -15.11
CA SER A 2 -12.28 -12.75 -14.73
C SER A 2 -11.85 -11.50 -13.95
N ASN A 3 -11.84 -11.64 -12.62
CA ASN A 3 -11.16 -10.76 -11.64
C ASN A 3 -9.72 -11.17 -11.33
N SER A 4 -9.28 -12.39 -11.72
CA SER A 4 -7.95 -12.86 -11.28
C SER A 4 -6.85 -11.97 -11.85
N HIS A 5 -6.96 -11.56 -13.12
CA HIS A 5 -5.89 -10.85 -13.83
C HIS A 5 -5.47 -9.51 -13.20
N ASP A 6 -6.40 -8.73 -12.65
CA ASP A 6 -6.08 -7.42 -12.06
C ASP A 6 -5.42 -7.56 -10.67
N ILE A 7 -5.84 -8.58 -9.91
CA ILE A 7 -5.23 -8.92 -8.61
C ILE A 7 -3.87 -9.57 -8.83
N ASP A 8 -3.77 -10.51 -9.78
CA ASP A 8 -2.54 -11.19 -10.19
C ASP A 8 -1.49 -10.16 -10.66
N GLY A 9 -1.89 -9.18 -11.48
CA GLY A 9 -1.01 -8.12 -11.98
C GLY A 9 -0.53 -7.14 -10.90
N TRP A 10 -1.36 -6.85 -9.89
CA TRP A 10 -0.94 -6.02 -8.76
C TRP A 10 -0.04 -6.79 -7.80
N TYR A 11 -0.35 -8.06 -7.52
CA TYR A 11 0.47 -8.94 -6.69
C TYR A 11 1.86 -9.14 -7.31
N ALA A 12 1.96 -9.40 -8.61
CA ALA A 12 3.24 -9.53 -9.30
C ALA A 12 4.10 -8.25 -9.19
N ASN A 13 3.49 -7.06 -9.30
CA ASN A 13 4.19 -5.79 -9.09
C ASN A 13 4.54 -5.54 -7.63
N TYR A 14 3.72 -6.00 -6.67
CA TYR A 14 4.01 -5.91 -5.25
C TYR A 14 5.21 -6.79 -4.87
N VAL A 15 5.22 -8.06 -5.29
CA VAL A 15 6.35 -8.99 -5.10
C VAL A 15 7.63 -8.44 -5.74
N ALA A 16 7.57 -7.95 -6.98
CA ALA A 16 8.73 -7.35 -7.64
C ALA A 16 9.28 -6.11 -6.91
N ASN A 17 8.43 -5.33 -6.24
CA ASN A 17 8.87 -4.19 -5.42
C ASN A 17 9.48 -4.63 -4.08
N LEU A 18 8.92 -5.65 -3.42
CA LEU A 18 9.50 -6.23 -2.20
C LEU A 18 10.88 -6.83 -2.46
N GLU A 19 11.01 -7.58 -3.56
CA GLU A 19 12.29 -8.15 -4.02
C GLU A 19 13.30 -7.03 -4.36
N ALA A 20 12.86 -5.92 -4.96
CA ALA A 20 13.70 -4.77 -5.27
C ALA A 20 14.12 -3.96 -4.01
N GLU A 21 13.29 -3.95 -2.97
CA GLU A 21 13.58 -3.33 -1.67
C GLU A 21 14.44 -4.23 -0.74
N GLN A 22 14.91 -5.39 -1.22
CA GLN A 22 15.72 -6.39 -0.47
C GLN A 22 15.04 -6.87 0.82
N TYR A 23 13.71 -7.02 0.80
CA TYR A 23 13.04 -7.77 1.85
C TYR A 23 13.29 -9.26 1.58
N GLU A 24 14.18 -9.90 2.36
CA GLU A 24 14.19 -11.37 2.48
C GLU A 24 12.89 -11.78 3.19
N GLY A 25 11.78 -11.76 2.47
CA GLY A 25 10.48 -12.20 2.96
C GLY A 25 10.55 -13.69 3.25
N GLU A 26 10.51 -14.07 4.52
CA GLU A 26 10.25 -15.44 4.93
C GLU A 26 9.01 -15.96 4.16
N ASN A 27 9.05 -17.18 3.61
CA ASN A 27 7.96 -17.79 2.82
C ASN A 27 6.54 -17.67 3.44
N GLY A 28 6.42 -17.37 4.74
CA GLY A 28 5.16 -17.07 5.41
C GLY A 28 4.52 -15.73 5.03
N TYR A 29 5.32 -14.68 4.76
CA TYR A 29 4.81 -13.35 4.45
C TYR A 29 4.07 -13.31 3.11
N ASP A 30 4.65 -13.93 2.08
CA ASP A 30 4.04 -14.06 0.74
C ASP A 30 2.73 -14.87 0.78
N THR A 31 2.71 -15.91 1.61
CA THR A 31 1.52 -16.75 1.81
C THR A 31 0.40 -15.95 2.47
N MET A 32 0.69 -15.23 3.55
CA MET A 32 -0.29 -14.39 4.25
C MET A 32 -0.80 -13.23 3.38
N MET A 33 0.08 -12.64 2.56
CA MET A 33 -0.29 -11.61 1.59
C MET A 33 -1.27 -12.16 0.54
N ARG A 34 -0.98 -13.35 -0.02
CA ARG A 34 -1.86 -14.00 -0.98
C ARG A 34 -3.22 -14.34 -0.37
N GLU A 35 -3.24 -14.93 0.83
CA GLU A 35 -4.49 -15.23 1.54
C GLU A 35 -5.32 -13.97 1.81
N ALA A 36 -4.67 -12.86 2.19
CA ALA A 36 -5.33 -11.58 2.37
C ALA A 36 -6.00 -11.11 1.06
N LEU A 37 -5.27 -11.12 -0.06
CA LEU A 37 -5.80 -10.71 -1.36
C LEU A 37 -6.91 -11.63 -1.87
N GLU A 38 -6.79 -12.95 -1.70
CA GLU A 38 -7.80 -13.93 -2.10
C GLU A 38 -9.11 -13.77 -1.30
N SER A 39 -9.02 -13.27 -0.07
CA SER A 39 -10.20 -13.02 0.76
C SER A 39 -10.93 -11.69 0.47
N MET A 40 -10.35 -10.80 -0.35
CA MET A 40 -10.94 -9.51 -0.69
C MET A 40 -12.02 -9.61 -1.76
N THR A 41 -13.05 -8.81 -1.61
CA THR A 41 -13.91 -8.45 -2.75
C THR A 41 -13.18 -7.49 -3.69
N THR A 42 -13.61 -7.43 -4.95
CA THR A 42 -13.08 -6.49 -5.96
C THR A 42 -13.20 -5.02 -5.53
N GLU A 43 -14.29 -4.69 -4.83
CA GLU A 43 -14.53 -3.33 -4.32
C GLU A 43 -13.53 -2.98 -3.21
N GLU A 44 -13.31 -3.89 -2.26
CA GLU A 44 -12.33 -3.74 -1.18
C GLU A 44 -10.91 -3.62 -1.74
N PHE A 45 -10.52 -4.50 -2.67
CA PHE A 45 -9.23 -4.46 -3.32
C PHE A 45 -8.99 -3.13 -4.05
N ASN A 46 -9.98 -2.66 -4.82
CA ASN A 46 -9.85 -1.38 -5.52
C ASN A 46 -9.78 -0.18 -4.56
N ALA A 47 -10.56 -0.19 -3.47
CA ALA A 47 -10.50 0.85 -2.45
C ALA A 47 -9.11 0.90 -1.79
N ILE A 48 -8.59 -0.25 -1.37
CA ILE A 48 -7.25 -0.38 -0.77
C ILE A 48 -6.16 0.06 -1.75
N ARG A 49 -6.25 -0.36 -3.02
CA ARG A 49 -5.31 0.03 -4.07
C ARG A 49 -5.28 1.54 -4.30
N LEU A 50 -6.44 2.19 -4.35
CA LEU A 50 -6.55 3.64 -4.51
C LEU A 50 -5.96 4.39 -3.31
N LEU A 51 -6.26 3.92 -2.08
CA LEU A 51 -5.73 4.49 -0.85
C LEU A 51 -4.20 4.33 -0.75
N ASN A 52 -3.67 3.15 -1.10
CA ASN A 52 -2.24 2.87 -1.14
C ASN A 52 -1.53 3.82 -2.12
N ASN A 53 -2.04 3.94 -3.35
CA ASN A 53 -1.47 4.84 -4.36
C ASN A 53 -1.48 6.30 -3.90
N ALA A 54 -2.59 6.77 -3.33
CA ALA A 54 -2.69 8.13 -2.81
C ALA A 54 -1.70 8.37 -1.65
N MET A 55 -1.55 7.40 -0.75
CA MET A 55 -0.62 7.44 0.37
C MET A 55 0.84 7.47 -0.12
N LYS A 56 1.23 6.58 -1.04
CA LYS A 56 2.57 6.60 -1.68
C LYS A 56 2.85 7.93 -2.39
N GLU A 57 1.86 8.49 -3.08
CA GLU A 57 2.02 9.78 -3.75
C GLU A 57 2.27 10.91 -2.75
N SER A 58 1.51 10.97 -1.65
CA SER A 58 1.73 11.95 -0.58
C SER A 58 3.08 11.75 0.12
N LYS A 59 3.51 10.50 0.33
CA LYS A 59 4.83 10.16 0.86
C LYS A 59 5.95 10.75 0.01
N ARG A 60 5.85 10.56 -1.30
CA ARG A 60 6.81 11.12 -2.25
C ARG A 60 6.82 12.65 -2.22
N LYS A 61 5.67 13.31 -2.04
CA LYS A 61 5.57 14.77 -2.00
C LYS A 61 6.23 15.38 -0.77
N TYR A 62 5.93 14.91 0.45
CA TYR A 62 6.54 15.49 1.66
C TYR A 62 8.03 15.15 1.80
N SER A 63 8.48 14.09 1.12
CA SER A 63 9.90 13.69 1.09
C SER A 63 10.73 14.47 0.05
N GLN A 64 10.13 15.43 -0.67
CA GLN A 64 10.87 16.21 -1.67
C GLN A 64 11.88 17.15 -1.00
N PRO A 65 13.10 17.25 -1.55
CA PRO A 65 14.06 18.23 -1.07
C PRO A 65 13.60 19.66 -1.42
N GLY A 66 13.98 20.63 -0.59
CA GLY A 66 13.74 22.06 -0.87
C GLY A 66 12.37 22.60 -0.45
N LEU A 67 11.58 21.83 0.29
CA LEU A 67 10.34 22.31 0.89
C LEU A 67 10.62 23.33 2.00
N THR A 68 9.81 24.38 2.07
CA THR A 68 9.75 25.20 3.28
C THR A 68 9.14 24.40 4.42
N LYS A 69 9.35 24.84 5.67
CA LYS A 69 8.75 24.19 6.84
C LYS A 69 7.22 24.12 6.73
N GLU A 70 6.55 25.18 6.28
CA GLU A 70 5.08 25.19 6.12
C GLU A 70 4.61 24.20 5.04
N GLN A 71 5.32 24.11 3.92
CA GLN A 71 5.01 23.14 2.86
C GLN A 71 5.22 21.71 3.35
N TYR A 72 6.31 21.46 4.07
CA TYR A 72 6.58 20.17 4.68
C TYR A 72 5.48 19.78 5.66
N ASP A 73 5.12 20.66 6.59
CA ASP A 73 4.09 20.40 7.62
C ASP A 73 2.72 20.11 6.96
N ALA A 74 2.35 20.85 5.91
CA ALA A 74 1.11 20.62 5.16
C ALA A 74 1.10 19.29 4.40
N LEU A 75 2.20 18.94 3.73
CA LEU A 75 2.32 17.68 2.98
C LEU A 75 2.43 16.47 3.91
N LEU A 76 3.06 16.64 5.08
CA LEU A 76 3.10 15.61 6.12
C LEU A 76 1.70 15.36 6.70
N ALA A 77 0.92 16.41 6.96
CA ALA A 77 -0.47 16.26 7.42
C ALA A 77 -1.34 15.54 6.38
N ASP A 78 -1.17 15.85 5.09
CA ASP A 78 -1.83 15.16 3.98
C ASP A 78 -1.48 13.67 3.93
N TYR A 79 -0.20 13.32 4.09
CA TYR A 79 0.23 11.93 4.18
C TYR A 79 -0.36 11.21 5.39
N MET A 80 -0.32 11.83 6.58
CA MET A 80 -0.87 11.22 7.80
C MET A 80 -2.38 10.98 7.69
N SER A 81 -3.11 11.88 7.03
CA SER A 81 -4.54 11.68 6.74
C SER A 81 -4.78 10.47 5.83
N LYS A 82 -3.99 10.33 4.76
CA LYS A 82 -4.12 9.20 3.83
C LYS A 82 -3.67 7.88 4.44
N LEU A 83 -2.63 7.88 5.27
CA LEU A 83 -2.18 6.72 6.04
C LEU A 83 -3.26 6.25 7.01
N THR A 84 -3.94 7.18 7.69
CA THR A 84 -5.06 6.85 8.59
C THR A 84 -6.22 6.18 7.83
N ALA A 85 -6.57 6.71 6.65
CA ALA A 85 -7.60 6.11 5.80
C ALA A 85 -7.20 4.72 5.27
N TYR A 86 -5.94 4.56 4.86
CA TYR A 86 -5.39 3.26 4.45
C TYR A 86 -5.48 2.23 5.59
N ARG A 87 -5.00 2.58 6.78
CA ARG A 87 -5.08 1.73 7.99
C ARG A 87 -6.49 1.32 8.36
N ALA A 88 -7.45 2.24 8.22
CA ALA A 88 -8.85 1.93 8.44
C ALA A 88 -9.38 0.91 7.40
N ALA A 89 -8.97 1.04 6.14
CA ALA A 89 -9.37 0.12 5.06
C ALA A 89 -8.68 -1.25 5.16
N THR A 90 -7.47 -1.32 5.71
CA THR A 90 -6.69 -2.55 5.87
C THR A 90 -6.83 -3.18 7.26
N ALA A 91 -7.69 -2.67 8.14
CA ALA A 91 -7.85 -3.19 9.50
C ALA A 91 -8.19 -4.70 9.57
N LYS A 92 -8.84 -5.25 8.54
CA LYS A 92 -9.14 -6.69 8.41
C LYS A 92 -7.92 -7.53 8.01
N TRP A 93 -6.91 -6.90 7.40
CA TRP A 93 -5.72 -7.52 6.84
C TRP A 93 -4.46 -6.77 7.31
N PRO A 94 -4.05 -6.91 8.58
CA PRO A 94 -2.91 -6.19 9.14
C PRO A 94 -1.60 -6.39 8.36
N ILE A 95 -1.45 -7.54 7.69
CA ILE A 95 -0.30 -7.84 6.81
C ILE A 95 -0.11 -6.82 5.67
N LEU A 96 -1.18 -6.09 5.30
CA LEU A 96 -1.10 -5.03 4.30
C LEU A 96 -0.61 -3.69 4.87
N ASP A 97 -0.64 -3.54 6.20
CA ASP A 97 -0.08 -2.39 6.92
C ASP A 97 1.41 -2.63 7.28
N ASP A 98 1.81 -3.89 7.51
CA ASP A 98 3.16 -4.29 7.98
C ASP A 98 4.26 -4.37 6.89
N GLY A 99 3.93 -4.05 5.63
CA GLY A 99 4.88 -3.96 4.51
C GLY A 99 5.24 -2.53 4.13
N PHE A 100 5.17 -1.59 5.08
CA PHE A 100 5.39 -0.15 4.89
C PHE A 100 6.30 0.49 5.95
#